data_AF-A0A838SGN9-F1
#
_entry.id   AF-A0A838SGN9-F1
#
_cell.length_a   1.000
_cell.length_b   1.000
_cell.length_c   1.000
_cell.angle_alpha   90.00
_cell.angle_beta   90.00
_cell.angle_gamma   90.00
#
_symmetry.space_group_name_H-M   'P 1'
#
loop_
_entity.id
_entity.type
_entity.pdbx_description
1 polymer ?
#
loop_
_entity_poly.entity_id
_entity_poly.type
_entity_poly.pdbx_seq_one_letter_code
_entity_poly.pdbx_strand_id
1 'polypeptide(L)' 'MFTNDRVLDTDPFHNEAIRLATLADLDALVSLEGCCFAVPWSRKSFEAELHGNSFSQILVIPGP' A
#
# COMPACT_ATOMS: atom_id res chain seq x y z
N MET A 1 15.35 15.77 -3.53
CA MET A 1 14.99 14.52 -4.23
C MET A 1 15.15 13.41 -3.20
N PHE A 2 14.06 12.94 -2.61
CA PHE A 2 14.09 11.84 -1.63
C PHE A 2 13.82 10.56 -2.41
N THR A 3 14.77 9.65 -2.45
CA THR A 3 14.61 8.32 -3.05
C THR A 3 13.67 7.50 -2.18
N ASN A 4 12.66 6.89 -2.80
CA ASN A 4 11.45 6.35 -2.17
C ASN A 4 11.63 4.91 -1.62
N ASP A 5 12.85 4.51 -1.32
CA ASP A 5 13.23 3.12 -1.05
C ASP A 5 13.51 2.83 0.44
N ARG A 6 12.92 3.60 1.35
CA ARG A 6 13.08 3.32 2.79
C ARG A 6 12.08 2.25 3.22
N VAL A 7 12.55 1.01 3.23
CA VAL A 7 11.97 -0.08 4.03
C VAL A 7 11.89 0.41 5.48
N LEU A 8 10.70 0.38 6.07
CA LEU A 8 10.44 0.98 7.38
C LEU A 8 10.78 0.04 8.54
N ASP A 9 10.87 -1.26 8.29
CA ASP A 9 11.28 -2.27 9.27
C ASP A 9 12.05 -3.41 8.58
N THR A 10 13.15 -3.84 9.19
CA THR A 10 14.00 -4.95 8.74
C THR A 10 14.20 -6.00 9.83
N ASP A 11 13.27 -6.11 10.77
CA ASP A 11 13.32 -7.17 11.79
C ASP A 11 13.29 -8.56 11.11
N PRO A 12 14.37 -9.35 11.20
CA PRO A 12 14.45 -10.67 10.57
C PRO A 12 13.49 -11.71 11.18
N PHE A 13 12.81 -11.37 12.29
CA PHE A 13 11.81 -12.22 12.92
C PHE A 13 10.37 -11.87 12.54
N HIS A 14 10.15 -10.72 11.87
CA HIS A 14 8.87 -10.41 11.27
C HIS A 14 8.91 -10.83 9.79
N ASN A 15 8.06 -11.81 9.44
CA ASN A 15 7.94 -12.25 8.05
C ASN A 15 7.35 -11.15 7.14
N GLU A 16 6.83 -10.06 7.67
CA GLU A 16 6.11 -9.03 6.91
C GLU A 16 7.03 -7.87 6.49
N ALA A 17 6.91 -7.43 5.23
CA ALA A 17 7.62 -6.25 4.74
C ALA A 17 6.72 -5.01 4.84
N ILE A 18 7.21 -3.95 5.50
CA ILE A 18 6.50 -2.67 5.62
C ILE A 18 7.24 -1.60 4.81
N ARG A 19 6.52 -0.96 3.88
CA ARG A 19 7.05 0.14 3.04
C ARG A 19 5.99 1.18 2.71
N LEU A 20 6.42 2.26 2.07
CA LEU A 20 5.48 3.20 1.48
C LEU A 20 4.81 2.61 0.23
N ALA A 21 3.49 2.77 0.14
CA ALA A 21 2.71 2.53 -1.06
C ALA A 21 3.03 3.59 -2.12
N THR A 22 3.00 3.16 -3.37
CA THR A 22 3.25 3.98 -4.56
C THR A 22 2.12 3.80 -5.56
N LEU A 23 2.07 4.67 -6.58
CA LEU A 23 1.05 4.53 -7.63
C LEU A 23 1.15 3.20 -8.38
N ALA A 24 2.33 2.57 -8.41
CA ALA A 24 2.50 1.25 -8.99
C ALA A 24 1.73 0.16 -8.23
N ASP A 25 1.35 0.41 -6.97
CA ASP A 25 0.60 -0.54 -6.13
C ASP A 25 -0.91 -0.47 -6.35
N LEU A 26 -1.42 0.55 -7.05
CA LEU A 26 -2.87 0.80 -7.18
C LEU A 26 -3.65 -0.38 -7.80
N ASP A 27 -3.10 -1.04 -8.81
CA ASP A 27 -3.76 -2.19 -9.44
C ASP A 27 -3.96 -3.34 -8.44
N ALA A 28 -2.91 -3.63 -7.66
CA ALA A 28 -2.96 -4.69 -6.65
C ALA A 28 -3.94 -4.35 -5.52
N LEU A 29 -3.94 -3.09 -5.05
CA LEU A 29 -4.83 -2.61 -3.99
C LEU A 29 -6.30 -2.67 -4.43
N VAL A 30 -6.61 -2.21 -5.64
CA VAL A 30 -7.98 -2.27 -6.19
C VAL A 30 -8.44 -3.72 -6.40
N SER A 31 -7.54 -4.60 -6.85
CA SER A 31 -7.85 -6.03 -6.98
C SER A 31 -8.15 -6.66 -5.62
N LEU A 32 -7.35 -6.35 -4.59
CA LEU A 32 -7.57 -6.84 -3.22
C LEU A 32 -8.91 -6.34 -2.67
N GLU A 33 -9.18 -5.05 -2.81
CA GLU A 33 -10.43 -4.42 -2.37
C GLU A 33 -11.65 -5.12 -2.97
N GLY A 34 -11.61 -5.41 -4.28
CA GLY A 34 -12.70 -6.12 -4.98
C GLY A 34 -12.93 -7.56 -4.49
N CYS A 35 -11.92 -8.20 -3.91
CA CYS A 35 -12.08 -9.51 -3.27
C CYS A 35 -12.65 -9.41 -1.85
N CYS A 36 -12.42 -8.32 -1.15
CA CYS A 36 -12.75 -8.16 0.27
C CYS A 36 -14.13 -7.53 0.51
N PHE A 37 -14.62 -6.70 -0.41
CA PHE A 37 -15.80 -5.87 -0.18
C PHE A 37 -16.83 -5.99 -1.30
N ALA A 38 -18.11 -6.10 -0.92
CA ALA A 38 -19.23 -6.13 -1.87
C ALA A 38 -19.48 -4.78 -2.57
N VAL A 39 -19.02 -3.69 -1.96
CA VAL A 39 -19.04 -2.33 -2.54
C VAL A 39 -17.64 -1.76 -2.40
N PRO A 40 -16.71 -2.12 -3.30
CA PRO A 40 -15.31 -1.76 -3.19
C PRO A 40 -15.09 -0.27 -3.45
N TRP A 41 -14.05 0.28 -2.86
CA TRP A 41 -13.54 1.58 -3.26
C TRP A 41 -13.13 1.64 -4.74
N SER A 42 -13.33 2.80 -5.35
CA SER A 42 -12.90 3.03 -6.73
C SER A 42 -11.39 3.24 -6.81
N ARG A 43 -10.78 2.92 -7.97
CA ARG A 43 -9.36 3.27 -8.24
C ARG A 43 -9.07 4.74 -7.96
N LYS A 44 -9.96 5.63 -8.39
CA LYS A 44 -9.83 7.08 -8.21
C LYS A 44 -9.82 7.46 -6.72
N SER A 45 -10.58 6.75 -5.88
CA SER A 45 -10.58 6.96 -4.44
C SER A 45 -9.23 6.59 -3.82
N PHE A 46 -8.66 5.44 -4.20
CA PHE A 46 -7.32 5.04 -3.75
C PHE A 46 -6.23 6.01 -4.21
N GLU A 47 -6.25 6.44 -5.47
CA GLU A 47 -5.29 7.40 -6.01
C GLU A 47 -5.36 8.76 -5.27
N ALA A 48 -6.58 9.23 -4.97
CA ALA A 48 -6.80 10.46 -4.22
C ALA A 48 -6.23 10.38 -2.79
N GLU A 49 -6.43 9.27 -2.09
CA GLU A 49 -5.84 9.05 -0.76
C GLU A 49 -4.32 8.99 -0.83
N LEU A 50 -3.76 8.24 -1.78
CA LEU A 50 -2.32 8.05 -1.85
C LEU A 50 -1.56 9.36 -2.12
N HIS A 51 -2.15 10.25 -2.93
CA HIS A 51 -1.60 11.58 -3.21
C HIS A 51 -1.96 12.64 -2.16
N GLY A 52 -3.17 12.60 -1.61
CA GLY A 52 -3.76 13.69 -0.83
C GLY A 52 -3.70 13.48 0.68
N ASN A 53 -3.42 12.26 1.15
CA ASN A 53 -3.42 11.90 2.56
C ASN A 53 -2.11 11.23 2.96
N SER A 54 -1.27 11.96 3.72
CA SER A 54 0.02 11.47 4.20
C SER A 54 -0.08 10.25 5.12
N PHE A 55 -1.26 9.94 5.65
CA PHE A 55 -1.49 8.76 6.51
C PHE A 55 -1.92 7.51 5.72
N SER A 56 -2.29 7.65 4.44
CA SER A 56 -2.77 6.56 3.59
C SER A 56 -1.67 5.94 2.72
N GLN A 57 -0.41 5.99 3.18
CA GLN A 57 0.76 5.62 2.39
C GLN A 57 1.51 4.39 2.93
N ILE A 58 1.04 3.72 3.98
CA ILE A 58 1.73 2.54 4.52
C ILE A 58 1.18 1.27 3.85
N LEU A 59 2.07 0.47 3.27
CA LEU A 59 1.77 -0.85 2.73
C LEU A 59 2.45 -1.92 3.58
N VAL A 60 1.67 -2.90 4.02
CA VAL A 60 2.15 -4.12 4.66
C VAL A 60 2.00 -5.27 3.67
N ILE A 61 3.11 -5.95 3.41
CA ILE A 61 3.15 -7.12 2.54
C ILE A 61 3.42 -8.31 3.46
N PRO A 62 2.46 -9.23 3.62
CA PRO A 62 2.68 -10.41 4.44
C PRO A 62 3.82 -11.24 3.87
N GLY A 63 4.60 -11.85 4.75
CA GLY A 63 5.64 -12.77 4.33
C GLY A 63 5.11 -14.05 3.72
N PRO A 64 6.02 -14.86 3.15
CA PRO A 64 5.70 -16.21 2.74
C PRO A 64 5.22 -17.09 3.91
#